data_AF-A0A951LCL4-F1
#
_entry.id   AF-A0A951LCL4-F1
#
_cell.length_a   1.000
_cell.length_b   1.000
_cell.length_c   1.000
_cell.angle_alpha   90.00
_cell.angle_beta   90.00
_cell.angle_gamma   90.00
#
_symmetry.space_group_name_H-M   'P 1'
#
loop_
_entity.id
_entity.type
_entity.pdbx_description
1 polymer ?
#
loop_
_entity_poly.entity_id
_entity_poly.type
_entity_poly.pdbx_seq_one_letter_code
_entity_poly.pdbx_strand_id
1 'polypeptide(L)'
;MAALKANGLALNAVQMNFLLPADAKSALEAGSIDAWSAWGIYVAQGRLADHYRVVVDGSKGLLGGLGYLTALDTAIAGKRAALHDLVTRAAQASRWAVEHVDDYARYWSGLLGVSFDVARLSFTTAPTTAVPIDAGVIAAQQRTADLYVEAKLAPKKVDVASFFDASFNDALAS
;
A
#
# COMPACT_ATOMS: atom_id res chain seq x y z
N MET A 1 -9.65 -9.73 -3.15
CA MET A 1 -11.01 -9.27 -3.57
C MET A 1 -11.02 -8.66 -4.97
N ALA A 2 -10.33 -7.55 -5.23
CA ALA A 2 -10.30 -6.93 -6.57
C ALA A 2 -9.86 -7.89 -7.68
N ALA A 3 -8.81 -8.70 -7.42
CA ALA A 3 -8.36 -9.74 -8.33
C ALA A 3 -9.44 -10.78 -8.70
N LEU A 4 -10.27 -11.21 -7.74
CA LEU A 4 -11.35 -12.16 -8.00
C LEU A 4 -12.39 -11.53 -8.92
N LYS A 5 -12.83 -10.31 -8.58
CA LYS A 5 -13.82 -9.55 -9.35
C LYS A 5 -13.38 -9.30 -10.79
N ALA A 6 -12.11 -8.92 -10.99
CA ALA A 6 -11.53 -8.71 -12.32
C ALA A 6 -11.49 -9.98 -13.18
N ASN A 7 -11.53 -11.16 -12.55
CA ASN A 7 -11.58 -12.46 -13.22
C ASN A 7 -12.99 -13.08 -13.20
N GLY A 8 -14.03 -12.32 -12.86
CA GLY A 8 -15.41 -12.81 -12.83
C GLY A 8 -15.71 -13.81 -11.71
N LEU A 9 -14.83 -13.93 -10.71
CA LEU A 9 -14.99 -14.84 -9.58
C LEU A 9 -15.72 -14.15 -8.44
N ALA A 10 -16.71 -14.85 -7.87
CA ALA A 10 -17.39 -14.41 -6.66
C ALA A 10 -16.45 -14.45 -5.45
N LEU A 11 -16.68 -13.59 -4.45
CA LEU A 11 -15.82 -13.53 -3.25
C LEU A 11 -15.85 -14.82 -2.43
N ASN A 12 -16.95 -15.59 -2.50
CA ASN A 12 -17.09 -16.90 -1.86
C ASN A 12 -16.47 -18.04 -2.68
N ALA A 13 -15.83 -17.76 -3.82
CA ALA A 13 -15.06 -18.75 -4.57
C ALA A 13 -13.74 -19.11 -3.87
N VAL A 14 -13.37 -18.38 -2.81
CA VAL A 14 -12.20 -18.65 -1.98
C VAL A 14 -12.56 -18.60 -0.50
N GLN A 15 -11.81 -19.31 0.34
CA GLN A 15 -11.83 -19.12 1.79
C GLN A 15 -10.79 -18.06 2.16
N MET A 16 -11.23 -16.94 2.72
CA MET A 16 -10.34 -15.87 3.18
C MET A 16 -9.92 -16.10 4.63
N ASN A 17 -8.61 -16.19 4.87
CA ASN A 17 -8.01 -16.24 6.20
C ASN A 17 -7.23 -14.93 6.44
N PHE A 18 -7.56 -14.21 7.51
CA PHE A 18 -6.91 -12.95 7.86
C PHE A 18 -5.76 -13.22 8.83
N LEU A 19 -4.55 -13.35 8.28
CA LEU A 19 -3.33 -13.63 9.01
C LEU A 19 -2.38 -12.43 8.98
N LEU A 20 -1.55 -12.29 10.02
CA LEU A 20 -0.41 -11.37 9.96
C LEU A 20 0.59 -11.86 8.89
N PRO A 21 1.41 -10.97 8.29
CA PRO A 21 2.32 -11.35 7.22
C PRO A 21 3.26 -12.53 7.55
N ALA A 22 3.81 -12.57 8.76
CA ALA A 22 4.69 -13.67 9.20
C ALA A 22 3.95 -15.01 9.31
N ASP A 23 2.72 -15.00 9.82
CA ASP A 23 1.87 -16.19 9.95
C ASP A 23 1.41 -16.68 8.57
N ALA A 24 1.06 -15.76 7.67
CA ALA A 24 0.67 -16.08 6.30
C ALA A 24 1.80 -16.76 5.53
N LYS A 25 3.04 -16.27 5.68
CA LYS A 25 4.22 -16.92 5.09
C LYS A 25 4.37 -18.35 5.62
N SER A 26 4.38 -18.52 6.94
CA SER A 26 4.50 -19.84 7.59
C SER A 26 3.38 -20.79 7.16
N ALA A 27 2.15 -20.31 7.05
CA ALA A 27 1.00 -21.09 6.60
C ALA A 27 1.13 -21.52 5.14
N LEU A 28 1.68 -20.66 4.27
CA LEU A 28 1.93 -20.99 2.87
C LEU A 28 3.02 -22.07 2.75
N GLU A 29 4.11 -21.95 3.50
CA GLU A 29 5.20 -22.95 3.53
C GLU A 29 4.73 -24.30 4.07
N ALA A 30 3.85 -24.29 5.08
CA ALA A 30 3.25 -25.48 5.65
C ALA A 30 2.16 -26.12 4.75
N GLY A 31 1.75 -25.45 3.67
CA GLY A 31 0.65 -25.90 2.79
C GLY A 31 -0.75 -25.73 3.39
N SER A 32 -0.89 -24.93 4.46
CA SER A 32 -2.18 -24.64 5.12
C SER A 32 -3.01 -23.61 4.35
N ILE A 33 -2.39 -22.85 3.45
CA ILE A 33 -3.07 -21.95 2.50
C ILE A 33 -2.47 -22.13 1.11
N ASP A 34 -3.29 -21.97 0.07
CA ASP A 34 -2.86 -22.15 -1.33
C ASP A 34 -2.23 -20.90 -1.95
N ALA A 35 -2.55 -19.72 -1.41
CA ALA A 35 -2.09 -18.44 -1.91
C ALA A 35 -2.08 -17.38 -0.81
N TRP A 36 -1.14 -16.44 -0.93
CA TRP A 36 -1.01 -15.32 -0.03
C TRP A 36 -1.02 -13.99 -0.80
N SER A 37 -1.90 -13.08 -0.40
CA SER A 37 -1.91 -11.69 -0.88
C SER A 37 -0.95 -10.85 -0.06
N ALA A 38 0.21 -10.53 -0.63
CA ALA A 38 1.29 -9.77 0.02
C ALA A 38 1.67 -8.50 -0.76
N TRP A 39 2.59 -7.70 -0.23
CA TRP A 39 3.10 -6.47 -0.85
C TRP A 39 4.61 -6.29 -0.58
N GLY A 40 5.22 -5.37 -1.33
CA GLY A 40 6.56 -4.83 -1.07
C GLY A 40 7.61 -5.91 -0.76
N ILE A 41 8.23 -5.78 0.41
CA ILE A 41 9.33 -6.64 0.86
C ILE A 41 8.99 -8.12 0.90
N TYR A 42 7.75 -8.46 1.24
CA TYR A 42 7.30 -9.85 1.31
C TYR A 42 7.21 -10.49 -0.08
N VAL A 43 6.74 -9.74 -1.08
CA VAL A 43 6.69 -10.23 -2.48
C VAL A 43 8.11 -10.36 -3.05
N ALA A 44 8.98 -9.39 -2.76
CA ALA A 44 10.37 -9.44 -3.21
C ALA A 44 11.12 -10.62 -2.59
N GLN A 45 10.98 -10.83 -1.28
CA GLN A 45 11.57 -11.97 -0.58
C GLN A 45 11.00 -13.30 -1.08
N GLY A 46 9.68 -13.39 -1.20
CA GLY A 46 9.03 -14.59 -1.72
C GLY A 46 9.54 -14.97 -3.11
N ARG A 47 9.75 -14.00 -4.00
CA ARG A 47 10.26 -14.25 -5.37
C ARG A 47 11.74 -14.63 -5.40
N LEU A 48 12.58 -13.92 -4.64
CA LEU A 48 14.04 -14.04 -4.76
C LEU A 48 14.63 -15.10 -3.83
N ALA A 49 14.08 -15.27 -2.64
CA ALA A 49 14.59 -16.20 -1.63
C ALA A 49 13.75 -17.48 -1.54
N ASP A 50 12.42 -17.35 -1.55
CA ASP A 50 11.51 -18.49 -1.33
C ASP A 50 11.01 -19.12 -2.65
N HIS A 51 11.40 -18.56 -3.80
CA HIS A 51 11.04 -19.00 -5.16
C HIS A 51 9.54 -19.10 -5.45
N TYR A 52 8.73 -18.30 -4.76
CA TYR A 52 7.30 -18.17 -5.03
C TYR A 52 7.03 -17.51 -6.39
N ARG A 53 5.89 -17.86 -6.97
CA ARG A 53 5.40 -17.25 -8.21
C ARG A 53 4.24 -16.30 -7.93
N VAL A 54 4.28 -15.12 -8.55
CA VAL A 54 3.15 -14.18 -8.56
C VAL A 54 2.02 -14.76 -9.41
N VAL A 55 0.84 -14.95 -8.82
CA VAL A 55 -0.35 -15.46 -9.52
C VAL A 55 -1.16 -14.32 -10.13
N VAL A 56 -1.30 -13.21 -9.40
CA VAL A 56 -1.93 -11.97 -9.88
C VAL A 56 -1.11 -10.78 -9.39
N ASP A 57 -0.84 -9.85 -10.30
CA ASP A 57 -0.13 -8.59 -10.00
C ASP A 57 -1.13 -7.44 -9.91
N GLY A 58 -1.27 -6.88 -8.71
CA GLY A 58 -2.20 -5.78 -8.43
C GLY A 58 -1.79 -4.45 -9.05
N SER A 59 -0.51 -4.27 -9.41
CA SER A 59 0.04 -3.00 -9.93
C SER A 59 -0.50 -2.65 -11.31
N LYS A 60 -1.04 -3.62 -12.05
CA LYS A 60 -1.59 -3.45 -13.41
C LYS A 60 -3.05 -2.96 -13.40
N GLY A 61 -3.33 -1.95 -12.59
CA GLY A 61 -4.64 -1.27 -12.55
C GLY A 61 -5.72 -1.96 -11.72
N LEU A 62 -5.39 -2.99 -10.93
CA LEU A 62 -6.34 -3.64 -10.02
C LEU A 62 -6.46 -2.92 -8.68
N LEU A 63 -5.39 -2.26 -8.23
CA LEU A 63 -5.34 -1.51 -6.98
C LEU A 63 -4.80 -0.11 -7.25
N GLY A 64 -5.32 0.87 -6.49
CA GLY A 64 -4.79 2.24 -6.55
C GLY A 64 -3.39 2.38 -5.94
N GLY A 65 -2.95 1.41 -5.12
CA GLY A 65 -1.64 1.44 -4.46
C GLY A 65 -1.44 2.62 -3.50
N LEU A 66 -2.53 3.29 -3.10
CA LEU A 66 -2.48 4.53 -2.33
C LEU A 66 -2.22 4.25 -0.85
N GLY A 67 -1.21 4.92 -0.30
CA GLY A 67 -1.04 5.14 1.13
C GLY A 67 -1.51 6.55 1.52
N TYR A 68 -1.86 6.75 2.79
CA TYR A 68 -2.37 8.02 3.29
C TYR A 68 -1.61 8.47 4.53
N LEU A 69 -1.29 9.76 4.61
CA LEU A 69 -0.95 10.41 5.87
C LEU A 69 -2.26 10.84 6.53
N THR A 70 -2.50 10.35 7.74
CA THR A 70 -3.73 10.64 8.50
C THR A 70 -3.40 11.45 9.74
N ALA A 71 -4.20 12.47 10.02
CA ALA A 71 -4.10 13.30 11.22
C ALA A 71 -5.47 13.48 11.86
N LEU A 72 -5.50 13.74 13.17
CA LEU A 72 -6.71 14.13 13.87
C LEU A 72 -7.13 15.55 13.48
N ASP A 73 -8.43 15.82 13.39
CA ASP A 73 -8.96 17.16 13.11
C ASP A 73 -8.43 18.23 14.08
N THR A 74 -8.28 17.87 15.36
CA THR A 74 -7.70 18.76 16.38
C THR A 74 -6.23 19.09 16.12
N ALA A 75 -5.47 18.15 15.56
CA ALA A 75 -4.09 18.39 15.15
C ALA A 75 -4.04 19.24 13.88
N ILE A 76 -4.93 19.01 12.91
CA ILE A 76 -5.04 19.84 11.70
C ILE A 76 -5.35 21.29 12.09
N ALA A 77 -6.29 21.50 13.01
CA ALA A 77 -6.65 22.84 13.49
C ALA A 77 -5.53 23.51 14.30
N GLY A 78 -4.88 22.78 15.20
CA GLY A 78 -3.94 23.34 16.17
C GLY A 78 -2.46 23.34 15.76
N LYS A 79 -2.07 22.51 14.77
CA LYS A 79 -0.67 22.27 14.39
C LYS A 79 -0.45 22.36 12.88
N ARG A 80 -1.30 23.12 12.17
CA ARG A 80 -1.35 23.16 10.71
C ARG A 80 0.02 23.40 10.07
N ALA A 81 0.78 24.40 10.54
CA ALA A 81 2.09 24.72 9.99
C ALA A 81 3.11 23.57 10.15
N ALA A 82 3.10 22.89 11.29
CA ALA A 82 3.97 21.74 11.53
C ALA A 82 3.59 20.53 10.67
N LEU A 83 2.28 20.30 10.46
CA LEU A 83 1.80 19.25 9.56
C LEU A 83 2.14 19.56 8.10
N HIS A 84 2.08 20.82 7.69
CA HIS A 84 2.46 21.26 6.34
C HIS A 84 3.95 21.01 6.06
N ASP A 85 4.83 21.40 7.00
CA ASP A 85 6.27 21.09 6.93
C ASP A 85 6.52 19.57 6.90
N LEU A 86 5.80 18.78 7.71
CA LEU A 86 5.89 17.33 7.68
C LEU A 86 5.51 16.74 6.32
N VAL A 87 4.39 17.17 5.73
CA VAL A 87 3.94 16.70 4.40
C VAL A 87 4.98 17.05 3.33
N THR A 88 5.51 18.28 3.37
CA THR A 88 6.57 18.73 2.45
C THR A 88 7.81 17.82 2.53
N ARG A 89 8.32 17.57 3.75
CA ARG A 89 9.48 16.72 3.98
C ARG A 89 9.23 15.27 3.58
N ALA A 90 8.04 14.74 3.87
CA ALA A 90 7.67 13.39 3.50
C ALA A 90 7.62 13.22 1.97
N ALA A 91 7.11 14.23 1.25
CA ALA A 91 7.08 14.24 -0.21
C ALA A 91 8.52 14.29 -0.78
N GLN A 92 9.37 15.16 -0.25
CA GLN A 92 10.79 15.26 -0.64
C GLN A 92 11.55 13.96 -0.40
N ALA A 93 11.38 13.34 0.78
CA ALA A 93 12.01 12.07 1.12
C ALA A 93 11.54 10.94 0.19
N SER A 94 10.25 10.91 -0.15
CA SER A 94 9.69 9.91 -1.08
C SER A 94 10.27 10.06 -2.49
N ARG A 95 10.38 11.30 -2.99
CA ARG A 95 11.03 11.59 -4.28
C ARG A 95 12.49 11.15 -4.28
N TRP A 96 13.24 11.54 -3.24
CA TRP A 96 14.65 11.17 -3.10
C TRP A 96 14.83 9.64 -3.10
N ALA A 97 13.99 8.89 -2.38
CA ALA A 97 14.06 7.44 -2.31
C ALA A 97 13.85 6.75 -3.66
N VAL A 98 12.95 7.30 -4.50
CA VAL A 98 12.72 6.79 -5.86
C VAL A 98 13.91 7.11 -6.79
N GLU A 99 14.49 8.29 -6.67
CA GLU A 99 15.66 8.71 -7.46
C GLU A 99 16.97 8.01 -7.03
N HIS A 100 17.06 7.61 -5.76
CA HIS A 100 18.26 7.01 -5.14
C HIS A 100 17.97 5.60 -4.63
N VAL A 101 17.29 4.79 -5.45
CA VAL A 101 16.77 3.48 -5.04
C VAL A 101 17.84 2.53 -4.49
N ASP A 102 19.07 2.60 -5.01
CA ASP A 102 20.17 1.75 -4.55
C ASP A 102 20.65 2.16 -3.14
N ASP A 103 20.79 3.45 -2.87
CA ASP A 103 21.16 3.93 -1.53
C ASP A 103 20.08 3.61 -0.51
N TYR A 104 18.83 3.82 -0.90
CA TYR A 104 17.67 3.48 -0.08
C TYR A 104 17.60 1.97 0.21
N ALA A 105 17.83 1.14 -0.81
CA ALA A 105 17.87 -0.31 -0.66
C ALA A 105 19.01 -0.79 0.25
N ARG A 106 20.21 -0.18 0.18
CA ARG A 106 21.32 -0.49 1.10
C ARG A 106 20.96 -0.18 2.54
N TYR A 107 20.37 0.99 2.79
CA TYR A 107 19.92 1.38 4.13
C TYR A 107 18.90 0.36 4.69
N TRP A 108 17.87 0.03 3.91
CA TRP A 108 16.82 -0.89 4.35
C TRP A 108 17.30 -2.34 4.47
N SER A 109 18.23 -2.77 3.63
CA SER A 109 18.89 -4.07 3.74
C SER A 109 19.59 -4.20 5.10
N GLY A 110 20.37 -3.19 5.48
CA GLY A 110 21.03 -3.16 6.81
C GLY A 110 20.04 -3.10 7.97
N LEU A 111 18.97 -2.31 7.84
CA LEU A 111 17.96 -2.14 8.89
C LEU A 111 17.13 -3.41 9.13
N LEU A 112 16.70 -4.08 8.06
CA LEU A 112 15.78 -5.23 8.13
C LEU A 112 16.49 -6.58 8.11
N GLY A 113 17.79 -6.63 7.83
CA GLY A 113 18.56 -7.87 7.72
C GLY A 113 18.22 -8.70 6.48
N VAL A 114 17.59 -8.09 5.47
CA VAL A 114 17.29 -8.73 4.17
C VAL A 114 18.42 -8.45 3.17
N SER A 115 18.53 -9.25 2.10
CA SER A 115 19.53 -8.98 1.06
C SER A 115 19.26 -7.64 0.34
N PHE A 116 20.32 -7.04 -0.19
CA PHE A 116 20.22 -5.83 -1.00
C PHE A 116 19.24 -6.00 -2.18
N ASP A 117 19.29 -7.14 -2.87
CA ASP A 117 18.42 -7.41 -4.01
C ASP A 117 16.95 -7.49 -3.63
N VAL A 118 16.63 -8.05 -2.46
CA VAL A 118 15.26 -8.10 -1.92
C VAL A 118 14.76 -6.69 -1.58
N ALA A 119 15.57 -5.88 -0.90
CA ALA A 119 15.22 -4.49 -0.61
C ALA A 119 15.03 -3.69 -1.92
N ARG A 120 15.97 -3.80 -2.86
CA ARG A 120 15.96 -3.09 -4.14
C ARG A 120 14.77 -3.48 -5.01
N LEU A 121 14.46 -4.77 -5.11
CA LEU A 121 13.31 -5.23 -5.89
C LEU A 121 12.00 -4.65 -5.34
N SER A 122 11.89 -4.52 -4.01
CA SER A 122 10.70 -3.97 -3.35
C SER A 122 10.42 -2.53 -3.76
N PHE A 123 11.46 -1.69 -3.76
CA PHE A 123 11.32 -0.26 -4.07
C PHE A 123 11.25 0.02 -5.58
N THR A 124 11.81 -0.86 -6.42
CA THR A 124 11.69 -0.74 -7.88
C THR A 124 10.36 -1.27 -8.43
N THR A 125 9.74 -2.24 -7.78
CA THR A 125 8.45 -2.81 -8.23
C THR A 125 7.27 -1.89 -7.89
N ALA A 126 7.39 -1.11 -6.82
CA ALA A 126 6.34 -0.20 -6.35
C ALA A 126 6.94 1.15 -5.90
N PRO A 127 7.51 1.95 -6.82
CA PRO A 127 8.02 3.27 -6.47
C PRO A 127 6.89 4.13 -5.92
N THR A 128 7.10 4.69 -4.74
CA THR A 128 6.08 5.46 -4.03
C THR A 128 6.45 6.94 -4.06
N THR A 129 5.54 7.75 -4.59
CA THR A 129 5.69 9.21 -4.61
C THR A 129 4.44 9.85 -4.01
N ALA A 130 4.61 11.03 -3.41
CA ALA A 130 3.48 11.80 -2.93
C ALA A 130 2.71 12.37 -4.14
N VAL A 131 1.39 12.26 -4.11
CA VAL A 131 0.48 12.77 -5.13
C VAL A 131 -0.55 13.70 -4.48
N PRO A 132 -1.03 14.75 -5.19
CA PRO A 132 -2.09 15.59 -4.66
C PRO A 132 -3.36 14.78 -4.45
N ILE A 133 -4.11 15.17 -3.42
CA ILE A 133 -5.46 14.70 -3.20
C ILE A 133 -6.36 15.32 -4.27
N ASP A 134 -6.65 14.56 -5.31
CA ASP A 134 -7.57 14.94 -6.39
C ASP A 134 -8.80 14.03 -6.43
N ALA A 135 -9.70 14.30 -7.39
CA ALA A 135 -10.91 13.50 -7.57
C ALA A 135 -10.60 12.02 -7.91
N GLY A 136 -9.46 11.74 -8.56
CA GLY A 136 -9.00 10.39 -8.87
C GLY A 136 -8.61 9.61 -7.63
N VAL A 137 -7.85 10.22 -6.72
CA VAL A 137 -7.47 9.67 -5.40
C VAL A 137 -8.71 9.37 -4.55
N ILE A 138 -9.65 10.33 -4.46
CA ILE A 138 -10.89 10.16 -3.70
C ILE A 138 -11.74 9.03 -4.30
N ALA A 139 -11.91 9.01 -5.63
CA ALA A 139 -12.66 7.96 -6.30
C ALA A 139 -12.02 6.57 -6.14
N ALA A 140 -10.68 6.49 -6.16
CA ALA A 140 -9.97 5.25 -5.89
C ALA A 140 -10.22 4.74 -4.47
N GLN A 141 -10.19 5.63 -3.47
CA GLN A 141 -10.48 5.24 -2.10
C GLN A 141 -11.95 4.86 -1.91
N GLN A 142 -12.88 5.54 -2.58
CA GLN A 142 -14.29 5.19 -2.52
C GLN A 142 -14.54 3.80 -3.10
N ARG A 143 -13.89 3.43 -4.22
CA ARG A 143 -13.95 2.06 -4.77
C ARG A 143 -13.44 1.02 -3.77
N THR A 144 -12.38 1.33 -3.04
CA THR A 144 -11.88 0.45 -1.97
C THR A 144 -12.90 0.31 -0.84
N ALA A 145 -13.46 1.41 -0.35
CA ALA A 145 -14.47 1.39 0.72
C ALA A 145 -15.72 0.60 0.29
N ASP A 146 -16.21 0.82 -0.94
CA ASP A 146 -17.37 0.10 -1.48
C ASP A 146 -17.11 -1.40 -1.59
N LEU A 147 -15.89 -1.81 -1.99
CA LEU A 147 -15.51 -3.24 -2.06
C LEU A 147 -15.50 -3.90 -0.67
N TYR A 148 -15.11 -3.18 0.38
CA TYR A 148 -15.15 -3.71 1.75
C TYR A 148 -16.59 -3.90 2.24
N VAL A 149 -17.52 -3.03 1.84
CA VAL A 149 -18.95 -3.18 2.15
C VAL A 149 -19.57 -4.34 1.37
N GLU A 150 -19.27 -4.46 0.06
CA GLU A 150 -19.68 -5.59 -0.79
C GLU A 150 -19.21 -6.93 -0.19
N ALA A 151 -17.99 -6.96 0.33
CA ALA A 151 -17.40 -8.10 1.01
C ALA A 151 -17.90 -8.34 2.44
N LYS A 152 -18.80 -7.48 2.95
CA LYS A 152 -19.31 -7.50 4.35
C LYS A 152 -18.22 -7.37 5.42
N LEU A 153 -17.08 -6.78 5.07
CA LEU A 153 -15.98 -6.46 5.99
C LEU A 153 -16.16 -5.10 6.66
N ALA A 154 -16.93 -4.21 6.04
CA ALA A 154 -17.36 -2.94 6.61
C ALA A 154 -18.89 -2.92 6.76
N PRO A 155 -19.43 -2.39 7.88
CA PRO A 155 -20.85 -2.52 8.21
C PRO A 155 -21.76 -1.62 7.36
N LYS A 156 -21.24 -0.49 6.85
CA LYS A 156 -22.02 0.46 6.07
C LYS A 156 -21.15 1.20 5.06
N LYS A 157 -21.78 1.69 4.01
CA LYS A 157 -21.17 2.63 3.07
C LYS A 157 -20.78 3.91 3.79
N VAL A 158 -19.62 4.44 3.41
CA VAL A 158 -19.09 5.70 3.91
C VAL A 158 -18.74 6.56 2.70
N ASP A 159 -19.03 7.86 2.78
CA ASP A 159 -18.50 8.85 1.85
C ASP A 159 -17.07 9.17 2.27
N VAL A 160 -16.09 8.71 1.50
CA VAL A 160 -14.68 8.91 1.86
C VAL A 160 -14.22 10.34 1.62
N ALA A 161 -14.94 11.11 0.78
CA ALA A 161 -14.55 12.48 0.43
C ALA A 161 -14.46 13.37 1.67
N SER A 162 -15.30 13.13 2.68
CA SER A 162 -15.29 13.90 3.94
C SER A 162 -14.06 13.67 4.81
N PHE A 163 -13.20 12.70 4.51
CA PHE A 163 -11.97 12.43 5.25
C PHE A 163 -10.72 13.04 4.61
N PHE A 164 -10.85 13.62 3.42
CA PHE A 164 -9.72 14.17 2.68
C PHE A 164 -9.62 15.67 2.89
N ASP A 165 -8.44 16.14 3.31
CA ASP A 165 -8.11 17.56 3.38
C ASP A 165 -7.16 17.95 2.24
N ALA A 166 -7.74 18.35 1.10
CA ALA A 166 -6.97 18.78 -0.08
C ALA A 166 -6.21 20.10 0.12
N SER A 167 -6.41 20.79 1.24
CA SER A 167 -5.72 22.07 1.52
C SER A 167 -4.23 21.91 1.84
N PHE A 168 -3.72 20.68 1.96
CA PHE A 168 -2.30 20.37 2.05
C PHE A 168 -1.65 20.02 0.71
N ASN A 169 -2.39 20.06 -0.41
CA ASN A 169 -1.84 19.76 -1.74
C ASN A 169 -0.73 20.75 -2.15
N ASP A 170 -0.78 21.98 -1.64
CA ASP A 170 0.24 23.01 -1.88
C ASP A 170 1.61 22.63 -1.29
N ALA A 171 1.64 21.85 -0.21
CA ALA A 171 2.85 21.31 0.39
C ALA A 171 3.63 20.39 -0.57
N LEU A 172 2.98 19.85 -1.61
CA LEU A 172 3.63 18.99 -2.60
C LEU A 172 4.32 19.77 -3.73
N ALA A 173 3.96 21.04 -3.92
CA ALA A 173 4.56 21.92 -4.92
C ALA A 173 5.90 22.52 -4.48
N SER A 174 6.33 22.24 -3.24
CA SER A 174 7.58 22.72 -2.62
C SER A 174 8.69 21.65 -2.57
#